data_AF-A0A208ZV13-F1
#
_entry.id   AF-A0A208ZV13-F1
#
_cell.length_a   1.000
_cell.length_b   1.000
_cell.length_c   1.000
_cell.angle_alpha   90.00
_cell.angle_beta   90.00
_cell.angle_gamma   90.00
#
_symmetry.space_group_name_H-M   'P 1'
#
loop_
_entity.id
_entity.type
_entity.pdbx_description
1 polymer ?
#
loop_
_entity_poly.entity_id
_entity_poly.type
_entity_poly.pdbx_seq_one_letter_code
_entity_poly.pdbx_strand_id
1 'polypeptide(L)'
;MHIIQSAADAFYLPMSPSQQLKLVNELTECTDGSLTAAAELWEETQTQLLHLLPDEEKNLSEELTTYLNHLTCNAEYVIRLDDVLFLALTILSDSGQGFYLLFPSSATFSGAAELIAMAEPSGY
;
A
#
# COMPACT_ATOMS: atom_id res chain seq x y z
N MET A 1 9.86 -4.02 8.82
CA MET A 1 8.55 -3.57 8.33
C MET A 1 8.29 -2.19 8.88
N HIS A 2 7.61 -1.32 8.15
CA HIS A 2 7.26 0.03 8.63
C HIS A 2 5.77 0.26 8.44
N ILE A 3 5.07 0.63 9.51
CA ILE A 3 3.66 1.04 9.44
C ILE A 3 3.63 2.56 9.51
N ILE A 4 2.89 3.15 8.58
CA ILE A 4 2.72 4.59 8.42
C ILE A 4 1.24 4.91 8.61
N GLN A 5 0.95 5.89 9.46
CA GLN A 5 -0.41 6.34 9.75
C GLN A 5 -0.75 7.68 9.09
N SER A 6 0.22 8.30 8.40
CA SER A 6 0.03 9.57 7.71
C SER A 6 0.69 9.54 6.34
N ALA A 7 -0.01 10.05 5.31
CA ALA A 7 0.53 10.14 3.96
C ALA A 7 1.86 10.93 3.91
N ALA A 8 2.09 11.89 4.82
CA ALA A 8 3.33 12.64 4.90
C ALA A 8 4.54 11.77 5.34
N ASP A 9 4.31 10.72 6.13
CA ASP A 9 5.38 9.85 6.60
C ASP A 9 5.90 8.89 5.49
N ALA A 10 5.18 8.79 4.37
CA ALA A 10 5.64 8.06 3.20
C ALA A 10 7.00 8.57 2.66
N PHE A 11 7.33 9.84 2.89
CA PHE A 11 8.63 10.43 2.54
C PHE A 11 9.80 9.93 3.40
N TYR A 12 9.54 9.33 4.57
CA TYR A 12 10.59 8.76 5.42
C TYR A 12 10.92 7.31 5.08
N LEU A 13 10.20 6.71 4.13
CA LEU A 13 10.49 5.35 3.69
C LEU A 13 11.84 5.26 2.98
N PRO A 14 12.63 4.20 3.23
CA PRO A 14 13.93 3.98 2.59
C PRO A 14 13.75 3.51 1.14
N MET A 15 13.31 4.42 0.28
CA MET A 15 13.03 4.17 -1.14
C MET A 15 13.54 5.32 -2.01
N SER A 16 13.61 5.09 -3.33
CA SER A 16 14.16 6.06 -4.27
C SER A 16 13.24 7.29 -4.39
N PRO A 17 13.77 8.49 -4.69
CA PRO A 17 12.97 9.71 -4.81
C PRO A 17 11.82 9.60 -5.84
N SER A 18 12.05 8.87 -6.93
CA SER A 18 11.04 8.57 -7.96
C SER A 18 9.89 7.73 -7.42
N GLN A 19 10.19 6.74 -6.58
CA GLN A 19 9.19 5.87 -5.95
C GLN A 19 8.39 6.67 -4.91
N GLN A 20 9.05 7.52 -4.13
CA GLN A 20 8.41 8.38 -3.13
C GLN A 20 7.41 9.33 -3.77
N LEU A 21 7.82 9.98 -4.86
CA LEU A 21 6.97 10.91 -5.56
C LEU A 21 5.74 10.23 -6.18
N LYS A 22 5.91 9.06 -6.80
CA LYS A 22 4.79 8.26 -7.28
C LYS A 22 3.87 7.83 -6.14
N LEU A 23 4.42 7.26 -5.07
CA LEU A 23 3.65 6.84 -3.91
C LEU A 23 2.80 8.01 -3.39
N VAL A 24 3.43 9.15 -3.11
CA VAL A 24 2.73 10.32 -2.57
C VAL A 24 1.66 10.85 -3.53
N ASN A 25 1.92 10.87 -4.84
CA ASN A 25 0.90 11.25 -5.82
C ASN A 25 -0.34 10.36 -5.70
N GLU A 26 -0.17 9.04 -5.56
CA GLU A 26 -1.28 8.10 -5.43
C GLU A 26 -2.00 8.29 -4.08
N LEU A 27 -1.25 8.46 -2.98
CA LEU A 27 -1.85 8.68 -1.65
C LEU A 27 -2.60 10.03 -1.55
N THR A 28 -2.26 10.99 -2.39
CA THR A 28 -2.88 12.33 -2.44
C THR A 28 -3.83 12.51 -3.62
N GLU A 29 -4.07 11.47 -4.43
CA GLU A 29 -4.96 11.54 -5.59
C GLU A 29 -6.40 11.89 -5.15
N CYS A 30 -6.86 11.27 -4.06
CA CYS A 30 -8.17 11.54 -3.47
C CYS A 30 -8.32 12.97 -2.91
N THR A 31 -7.23 13.73 -2.79
CA THR A 31 -7.20 15.06 -2.18
C THR A 31 -6.63 16.13 -3.09
N ASP A 32 -6.69 15.91 -4.41
CA ASP A 32 -6.20 16.84 -5.44
C ASP A 32 -4.71 17.20 -5.26
N GLY A 33 -3.90 16.26 -4.76
CA GLY A 33 -2.48 16.46 -4.48
C GLY A 33 -2.16 17.15 -3.15
N SER A 34 -3.17 17.44 -2.31
CA SER A 34 -2.96 18.07 -1.01
C SER A 34 -2.56 17.05 0.05
N LEU A 35 -1.29 17.08 0.45
CA LEU A 35 -0.73 16.27 1.54
C LEU A 35 -1.44 16.50 2.88
N THR A 36 -1.79 17.76 3.18
CA THR A 36 -2.50 18.09 4.44
C THR A 36 -3.88 17.47 4.45
N ALA A 37 -4.65 17.62 3.38
CA ALA A 37 -5.97 17.02 3.29
C ALA A 37 -5.90 15.49 3.24
N ALA A 38 -4.87 14.91 2.62
CA ALA A 38 -4.64 13.47 2.65
C ALA A 38 -4.35 12.98 4.08
N ALA A 39 -3.52 13.70 4.83
CA ALA A 39 -3.24 13.37 6.22
C ALA A 39 -4.49 13.46 7.10
N GLU A 40 -5.32 14.51 6.93
CA GLU A 40 -6.61 14.64 7.63
C GLU A 40 -7.55 13.48 7.28
N LEU A 41 -7.69 13.15 5.99
CA LEU A 41 -8.50 12.03 5.54
C LEU A 41 -8.03 10.70 6.14
N TRP A 42 -6.71 10.48 6.19
CA TRP A 42 -6.14 9.26 6.77
C TRP A 42 -6.38 9.17 8.27
N GLU A 43 -6.31 10.30 8.98
CA GLU A 43 -6.66 10.35 10.40
C GLU A 43 -8.15 10.06 10.63
N GLU A 44 -9.04 10.65 9.82
CA GLU A 44 -10.50 10.46 9.91
C GLU A 44 -10.93 9.02 9.58
N THR A 45 -10.36 8.45 8.52
CA THR A 45 -10.67 7.08 8.08
C THR A 45 -9.86 6.02 8.83
N GLN A 46 -8.89 6.44 9.65
CA GLN A 46 -7.87 5.57 10.23
C GLN A 46 -7.12 4.73 9.18
N THR A 47 -6.86 5.33 8.02
CA THR A 47 -6.14 4.70 6.93
C THR A 47 -4.67 4.53 7.30
N GLN A 48 -4.10 3.38 6.93
CA GLN A 48 -2.72 3.04 7.24
C GLN A 48 -2.00 2.48 6.03
N LEU A 49 -0.69 2.64 6.00
CA LEU A 49 0.20 2.05 5.00
C LEU A 49 1.21 1.13 5.67
N LEU A 50 1.24 -0.13 5.26
CA LEU A 50 2.28 -1.09 5.64
C LEU A 50 3.32 -1.16 4.52
N HIS A 51 4.55 -0.79 4.83
CA HIS A 51 5.71 -1.08 4.00
C HIS A 51 6.34 -2.40 4.42
N LEU A 52 6.15 -3.40 3.56
CA LEU A 52 6.74 -4.72 3.67
C LEU A 52 8.12 -4.71 3.01
N LEU A 53 9.15 -5.00 3.80
CA LEU A 53 10.51 -5.17 3.30
C LEU A 53 10.71 -6.63 2.84
N PRO A 54 11.65 -6.89 1.92
CA PRO A 54 11.99 -8.25 1.53
C PRO A 54 12.43 -9.09 2.74
N ASP A 55 12.04 -10.36 2.78
CA ASP A 55 12.30 -11.33 3.85
C ASP A 55 11.62 -11.06 5.22
N GLU A 56 11.02 -9.88 5.43
CA GLU A 56 10.34 -9.52 6.68
C GLU A 56 8.93 -10.12 6.82
N GLU A 57 8.42 -10.69 5.72
CA GLU A 57 7.14 -11.40 5.63
C GLU A 57 7.04 -12.57 6.61
N LYS A 58 8.18 -13.19 6.92
CA LYS A 58 8.26 -14.32 7.87
C LYS A 58 8.02 -13.89 9.31
N ASN A 59 8.15 -12.60 9.60
CA ASN A 59 7.95 -12.01 10.93
C ASN A 59 6.60 -11.27 11.04
N LEU A 60 5.69 -11.47 10.09
CA LEU A 60 4.37 -10.86 10.14
C LEU A 60 3.56 -11.42 11.29
N SER A 61 2.97 -10.51 12.07
CA SER A 61 1.96 -10.86 13.07
C SER A 61 0.74 -11.50 12.41
N GLU A 62 0.01 -12.30 13.19
CA GLU A 62 -1.22 -12.96 12.74
C GLU A 62 -2.27 -11.96 12.26
N GLU A 63 -2.33 -10.78 12.89
CA GLU A 63 -3.18 -9.66 12.48
C GLU A 63 -2.82 -9.14 11.08
N LEU A 64 -1.54 -8.87 10.80
CA LEU A 64 -1.09 -8.41 9.49
C LEU A 64 -1.34 -9.48 8.42
N THR A 65 -1.13 -10.75 8.76
CA THR A 65 -1.43 -11.87 7.87
C THR A 65 -2.91 -11.91 7.51
N THR A 66 -3.79 -11.58 8.46
CA THR A 66 -5.22 -11.44 8.22
C THR A 66 -5.53 -10.26 7.28
N TYR A 67 -4.90 -9.10 7.48
CA TYR A 67 -5.05 -7.96 6.58
C TYR A 67 -4.53 -8.25 5.17
N LEU A 68 -3.39 -8.93 5.04
CA LEU A 68 -2.85 -9.35 3.75
C LEU A 68 -3.80 -10.29 3.03
N ASN A 69 -4.31 -11.32 3.71
CA ASN A 69 -5.30 -12.23 3.13
C ASN A 69 -6.58 -11.50 2.70
N HIS A 70 -7.03 -10.54 3.51
CA HIS A 70 -8.20 -9.73 3.16
C HIS A 70 -7.93 -8.87 1.93
N LEU A 71 -6.77 -8.22 1.88
CA LEU A 71 -6.33 -7.40 0.76
C LEU A 71 -6.21 -8.23 -0.52
N THR A 72 -5.65 -9.44 -0.47
CA THR A 72 -5.58 -10.32 -1.66
C THR A 72 -6.96 -10.65 -2.20
N CYS A 73 -7.95 -10.84 -1.32
CA CYS A 73 -9.31 -11.21 -1.72
C CYS A 73 -10.20 -10.00 -2.10
N ASN A 74 -9.94 -8.83 -1.53
CA ASN A 74 -10.78 -7.64 -1.63
C ASN A 74 -9.97 -6.38 -2.00
N ALA A 75 -8.89 -6.56 -2.76
CA ALA A 75 -8.09 -5.45 -3.25
C ALA A 75 -9.00 -4.51 -4.05
N GLU A 76 -9.11 -3.28 -3.58
CA GLU A 76 -9.85 -2.21 -4.25
C GLU A 76 -9.06 -1.76 -5.49
N TYR A 77 -7.75 -1.66 -5.35
CA TYR A 77 -6.86 -1.19 -6.39
C TYR A 77 -5.43 -1.68 -6.17
N VAL A 78 -4.72 -2.00 -7.24
CA VAL A 78 -3.29 -2.36 -7.20
C VAL A 78 -2.55 -1.67 -8.34
N ILE A 79 -1.42 -1.05 -7.99
CA ILE A 79 -0.55 -0.39 -8.95
C ILE A 79 0.87 -0.84 -8.83
N ARG A 80 1.55 -0.67 -9.96
CA ARG A 80 2.98 -0.79 -10.07
C ARG A 80 3.62 0.59 -9.95
N LEU A 81 4.31 0.84 -8.84
CA LEU A 81 5.09 2.05 -8.67
C LEU A 81 6.35 2.01 -9.57
N ASP A 82 7.02 0.85 -9.64
CA ASP A 82 8.23 0.64 -10.45
C ASP A 82 8.44 -0.84 -10.80
N ASP A 83 9.58 -1.24 -11.38
CA ASP A 83 9.90 -2.65 -11.73
C ASP A 83 9.98 -3.59 -10.53
N VAL A 84 10.19 -3.03 -9.34
CA VAL A 84 10.47 -3.80 -8.12
C VAL A 84 9.47 -3.56 -7.00
N LEU A 85 8.51 -2.63 -7.17
CA LEU A 85 7.66 -2.16 -6.07
C LEU A 85 6.21 -1.96 -6.51
N PHE A 86 5.30 -2.49 -5.70
CA PHE A 86 3.86 -2.48 -5.92
C PHE A 86 3.15 -1.88 -4.71
N LEU A 87 2.06 -1.16 -4.98
CA LEU A 87 1.17 -0.62 -3.96
C LEU A 87 -0.22 -1.22 -4.19
N ALA A 88 -0.76 -1.86 -3.17
CA ALA A 88 -2.13 -2.33 -3.15
C ALA A 88 -2.93 -1.55 -2.10
N LEU A 89 -4.23 -1.39 -2.35
CA LEU A 89 -5.18 -0.79 -1.43
C LEU A 89 -6.35 -1.76 -1.24
N THR A 90 -6.79 -1.90 0.00
CA THR A 90 -8.06 -2.55 0.36
C THR A 90 -8.83 -1.64 1.31
N ILE A 91 -10.15 -1.73 1.29
CA ILE A 91 -11.01 -1.08 2.28
C ILE A 91 -11.43 -2.12 3.32
N LEU A 92 -11.09 -1.87 4.59
CA LEU A 92 -11.33 -2.79 5.71
C LEU A 92 -12.70 -2.60 6.37
N SER A 93 -13.34 -1.44 6.17
CA SER A 93 -14.61 -1.12 6.83
C SER A 93 -15.46 -0.17 5.99
N ASP A 94 -16.78 -0.24 6.19
CA ASP A 94 -17.78 0.64 5.53
C ASP A 94 -17.58 2.12 5.88
N SER A 95 -16.88 2.41 6.98
CA SER A 95 -16.43 3.76 7.36
C SER A 95 -15.32 4.32 6.45
N GLY A 96 -14.85 3.56 5.47
CA GLY A 96 -13.79 3.97 4.54
C GLY A 96 -12.37 3.73 5.07
N GLN A 97 -12.19 2.86 6.07
CA GLN A 97 -10.86 2.54 6.59
C GLN A 97 -10.03 1.85 5.51
N GLY A 98 -9.04 2.56 4.99
CA GLY A 98 -8.12 2.04 3.98
C GLY A 98 -6.90 1.36 4.58
N PHE A 99 -6.44 0.30 3.92
CA PHE A 99 -5.16 -0.30 4.20
C PHE A 99 -4.35 -0.39 2.92
N TYR A 100 -3.29 0.40 2.87
CA TYR A 100 -2.29 0.38 1.82
C TYR A 100 -1.20 -0.63 2.16
N LEU A 101 -0.83 -1.47 1.20
CA LEU A 101 0.30 -2.37 1.29
C LEU A 101 1.31 -2.01 0.22
N LEU A 102 2.50 -1.63 0.66
CA LEU A 102 3.66 -1.40 -0.20
C LEU A 102 4.59 -2.61 -0.07
N PHE A 103 4.79 -3.33 -1.17
CA PHE A 103 5.55 -4.58 -1.16
C PHE A 103 6.42 -4.76 -2.42
N PRO A 104 7.56 -5.45 -2.30
CA PRO A 104 8.44 -5.69 -3.43
C PRO A 104 7.91 -6.81 -4.34
N SER A 105 8.35 -6.82 -5.60
CA SER A 105 8.08 -7.91 -6.56
C SER A 105 8.58 -9.28 -6.08
N SER A 106 9.58 -9.28 -5.20
CA SER A 106 10.15 -10.47 -4.57
C SER A 106 9.38 -10.96 -3.34
N ALA A 107 8.24 -10.35 -3.01
CA ALA A 107 7.42 -10.78 -1.89
C ALA A 107 6.87 -12.21 -2.11
N THR A 108 6.91 -13.02 -1.05
CA THR A 108 6.48 -14.42 -1.00
C THR A 108 5.27 -14.66 -0.09
N PHE A 109 4.64 -13.60 0.44
CA PHE A 109 3.38 -13.75 1.16
C PHE A 109 2.25 -14.30 0.27
N SER A 110 1.27 -14.94 0.92
CA SER A 110 0.13 -15.55 0.23
C SER A 110 -0.70 -14.49 -0.51
N GLY A 111 -0.76 -14.58 -1.84
CA GLY A 111 -1.48 -13.63 -2.68
C GLY A 111 -0.64 -12.54 -3.33
N ALA A 112 0.68 -12.48 -3.05
CA ALA A 112 1.55 -11.48 -3.66
C ALA A 112 1.56 -11.57 -5.18
N ALA A 113 1.60 -12.79 -5.74
CA ALA A 113 1.60 -13.00 -7.18
C ALA A 113 0.30 -12.52 -7.84
N GLU A 114 -0.85 -12.78 -7.21
CA GLU A 114 -2.16 -12.29 -7.66
C GLU A 114 -2.22 -10.76 -7.69
N LEU A 115 -1.76 -10.09 -6.63
CA LEU A 115 -1.72 -8.63 -6.58
C LEU A 115 -0.80 -8.05 -7.66
N ILE A 116 0.38 -8.65 -7.85
CA ILE A 116 1.30 -8.25 -8.92
C ILE A 116 0.61 -8.40 -10.28
N ALA A 117 -0.06 -9.52 -10.53
CA ALA A 117 -0.78 -9.75 -11.77
C ALA A 117 -1.94 -8.76 -11.99
N MET A 118 -2.60 -8.29 -10.92
CA MET A 118 -3.61 -7.22 -11.01
C MET A 118 -3.03 -5.87 -11.40
N ALA A 119 -1.80 -5.58 -10.99
CA ALA A 119 -1.10 -4.34 -11.33
C ALA A 119 -0.48 -4.35 -12.74
N GLU A 120 -0.30 -5.52 -13.34
CA GLU A 120 0.15 -5.61 -14.72
C GLU A 120 -0.97 -5.18 -15.66
N PRO A 121 -0.74 -4.21 -16.57
CA PRO A 121 -1.75 -3.84 -17.55
C PRO A 121 -2.08 -5.09 -18.35
N SER A 122 -3.34 -5.51 -18.30
CA SER A 122 -3.88 -6.57 -19.15
C SER A 122 -3.63 -6.14 -20.60
N GLY A 123 -2.55 -6.63 -21.21
CA GLY A 123 -2.20 -6.31 -22.58
C GLY A 123 -3.34 -6.73 -23.49
N TYR A 124 -4.06 -5.75 -24.01
CA TYR A 124 -4.99 -5.87 -25.13
C TYR A 124 -4.41 -5.15 -26.33
#